data_AF-A0A0B1TBL1-F1
#
_entry.id   AF-A0A0B1TBL1-F1
#
_cell.length_a   1.000
_cell.length_b   1.000
_cell.length_c   1.000
_cell.angle_alpha   90.00
_cell.angle_beta   90.00
_cell.angle_gamma   90.00
#
_symmetry.space_group_name_H-M   'P 1'
#
loop_
_entity.id
_entity.type
_entity.pdbx_description
1 polymer ?
#
loop_
_entity_poly.entity_id
_entity_poly.type
_entity_poly.pdbx_seq_one_letter_code
_entity_poly.pdbx_strand_id
1 'polypeptide(L)'
;MTCLVWTRERKIYKDAFTTASFQNFPLQDKTDMRDWGVHVSRRNKALKIWMSVRLNGLEGLRYHLNNTVEMCSYFESMVAKHPLLKIFSRKLALFTFYYEVSRLYYFSDPFIANLS
;
A
#
# COMPACT_ATOMS: atom_id res chain seq x y z
N MET A 1 -3.74 -3.98 -9.53
CA MET A 1 -4.08 -3.63 -8.14
C MET A 1 -5.53 -3.99 -7.83
N THR A 2 -5.77 -4.67 -6.71
CA THR A 2 -7.11 -5.04 -6.22
C THR A 2 -7.33 -4.29 -4.92
N CYS A 3 -8.32 -3.40 -4.88
CA CYS A 3 -8.76 -2.74 -3.66
C CYS A 3 -10.02 -3.46 -3.13
N LEU A 4 -10.13 -3.51 -1.81
CA LEU A 4 -11.31 -4.03 -1.11
C LEU A 4 -11.83 -2.90 -0.21
N VAL A 5 -13.12 -2.60 -0.33
CA VAL A 5 -13.82 -1.63 0.50
C VAL A 5 -14.83 -2.40 1.33
N TRP A 6 -14.79 -2.19 2.63
CA TRP A 6 -15.74 -2.77 3.57
C TRP A 6 -16.51 -1.64 4.24
N THR A 7 -17.84 -1.72 4.24
CA THR A 7 -18.70 -0.71 4.87
C THR A 7 -19.56 -1.37 5.93
N ARG A 8 -19.75 -0.66 7.05
CA ARG A 8 -20.64 -1.12 8.14
C ARG A 8 -22.10 -1.05 7.70
N GLU A 9 -22.47 0.05 7.05
CA GLU A 9 -23.85 0.32 6.64
C GLU A 9 -24.06 0.00 5.15
N ARG A 10 -24.48 -1.24 4.91
CA ARG A 10 -24.70 -1.78 3.56
C ARG A 10 -25.73 -0.98 2.75
N LYS A 11 -26.85 -0.59 3.36
CA LYS A 11 -27.98 0.03 2.66
C LYS A 11 -27.61 1.43 2.14
N ILE A 12 -27.11 2.29 3.02
CA ILE A 12 -26.69 3.66 2.67
C ILE A 12 -25.63 3.63 1.56
N TYR A 13 -24.65 2.74 1.67
CA TYR A 13 -23.62 2.62 0.64
C TYR A 13 -24.18 2.17 -0.71
N LYS A 14 -25.13 1.23 -0.72
CA LYS A 14 -25.79 0.75 -1.94
C LYS A 14 -26.65 1.86 -2.57
N ASP A 15 -27.42 2.57 -1.76
CA ASP A 15 -28.33 3.63 -2.22
C ASP A 15 -27.55 4.77 -2.90
N ALA A 16 -26.34 5.08 -2.45
CA ALA A 16 -25.47 6.09 -3.05
C ALA A 16 -25.07 5.80 -4.52
N PHE A 17 -25.08 4.54 -4.96
CA PHE A 17 -24.73 4.15 -6.33
C PHE A 17 -25.92 3.63 -7.14
N THR A 18 -27.09 3.47 -6.51
CA THR A 18 -28.28 2.99 -7.18
C THR A 18 -28.84 4.11 -8.05
N THR A 19 -28.83 3.92 -9.38
CA THR A 19 -29.42 4.89 -10.33
C THR A 19 -30.76 4.34 -10.82
N ALA A 20 -31.83 5.14 -10.72
CA ALA A 20 -33.20 4.72 -11.01
C ALA A 20 -33.51 4.40 -12.50
N SER A 21 -32.56 4.59 -13.41
CA SER A 21 -32.80 4.58 -14.87
C SER A 21 -32.52 3.25 -15.57
N PHE A 22 -31.94 2.25 -14.92
CA PHE A 22 -31.76 0.93 -15.51
C PHE A 22 -32.84 -0.02 -15.01
N GLN A 23 -33.63 -0.59 -15.93
CA GLN A 23 -34.72 -1.53 -15.65
C GLN A 23 -34.30 -2.57 -14.60
N ASN A 24 -34.80 -2.37 -13.38
CA ASN A 24 -34.84 -3.39 -12.35
C ASN A 24 -35.89 -4.42 -12.77
N PHE A 25 -35.53 -5.30 -13.71
CA PHE A 25 -36.24 -6.56 -13.79
C PHE A 25 -36.08 -7.21 -12.42
N PRO A 26 -37.16 -7.63 -11.74
CA PRO A 26 -37.08 -8.33 -10.47
C PRO A 26 -36.51 -9.73 -10.73
N LEU A 27 -35.22 -9.78 -11.04
CA LEU A 27 -34.41 -10.99 -11.04
C LEU A 27 -34.20 -11.35 -9.57
N GLN A 28 -35.22 -11.99 -9.02
CA GLN A 28 -35.18 -13.01 -7.99
C GLN A 28 -33.87 -13.04 -7.18
N ASP A 29 -33.92 -12.43 -5.99
CA ASP A 29 -33.10 -12.77 -4.81
C ASP A 29 -31.55 -12.70 -4.95
N LYS A 30 -31.03 -12.07 -6.00
CA LYS A 30 -29.57 -11.94 -6.21
C LYS A 30 -29.09 -10.53 -5.89
N THR A 31 -28.05 -10.44 -5.05
CA THR A 31 -27.35 -9.17 -4.82
C THR A 31 -26.64 -8.77 -6.11
N ASP A 32 -27.17 -7.76 -6.79
CA ASP A 32 -26.51 -7.18 -7.95
C ASP A 32 -25.24 -6.45 -7.51
N MET A 33 -24.08 -6.86 -8.04
CA MET A 33 -22.80 -6.25 -7.73
C MET A 33 -22.60 -4.89 -8.41
N ARG A 34 -23.45 -4.53 -9.38
CA ARG A 34 -23.42 -3.23 -10.07
C ARG A 34 -23.76 -2.09 -9.11
N ASP A 35 -24.68 -2.32 -8.18
CA ASP A 35 -25.16 -1.32 -7.22
C ASP A 35 -24.13 -0.95 -6.13
N TRP A 36 -22.91 -1.51 -6.18
CA TRP A 36 -21.88 -1.34 -5.14
C TRP A 36 -20.72 -0.48 -5.59
N GLY A 37 -20.99 0.47 -6.49
CA GLY A 37 -20.02 1.46 -6.96
C GLY A 37 -20.24 1.83 -8.42
N VAL A 38 -19.46 2.79 -8.89
CA VAL A 38 -19.69 3.50 -10.16
C VAL A 38 -19.66 2.62 -11.41
N HIS A 39 -18.94 1.49 -11.39
CA HIS A 39 -18.74 0.66 -12.58
C HIS A 39 -19.88 -0.36 -12.81
N VAL A 40 -20.49 -0.30 -13.99
CA VAL A 40 -21.55 -1.22 -14.46
C VAL A 40 -21.01 -2.61 -14.86
N SER A 41 -19.77 -2.70 -15.34
CA SER A 41 -19.08 -3.97 -15.62
C SER A 41 -17.87 -4.10 -14.71
N ARG A 42 -17.62 -5.31 -14.17
CA ARG A 42 -16.52 -5.58 -13.25
C ARG A 42 -15.82 -6.89 -13.58
N ARG A 43 -14.49 -6.88 -13.49
CA ARG A 43 -13.66 -8.09 -13.58
C ARG A 43 -13.82 -8.93 -12.30
N ASN A 44 -13.81 -10.26 -12.41
CA ASN A 44 -13.90 -11.16 -11.26
C ASN A 44 -12.58 -11.18 -10.45
N LYS A 45 -12.36 -10.14 -9.63
CA LYS A 45 -11.18 -10.03 -8.75
C LYS A 45 -11.29 -10.91 -7.51
N ALA A 46 -12.50 -11.37 -7.17
CA ALA A 46 -12.75 -12.21 -6.00
C ALA A 46 -12.06 -13.58 -6.11
N LEU A 47 -12.07 -14.18 -7.32
CA LEU A 47 -11.43 -15.48 -7.52
C LEU A 47 -9.92 -15.45 -7.22
N LYS A 48 -9.23 -14.39 -7.64
CA LYS A 48 -7.80 -14.21 -7.33
C LYS A 48 -7.55 -14.12 -5.83
N ILE A 49 -8.36 -13.35 -5.10
CA ILE A 49 -8.24 -13.24 -3.63
C ILE A 49 -8.53 -14.60 -2.98
N TRP A 50 -9.60 -15.28 -3.39
CA TRP A 50 -9.99 -16.58 -2.85
C TRP A 50 -8.88 -17.63 -3.05
N MET A 51 -8.33 -17.73 -4.25
CA MET A 51 -7.18 -18.61 -4.54
C MET A 51 -5.96 -18.24 -3.68
N SER A 52 -5.65 -16.94 -3.58
CA SER A 52 -4.52 -16.45 -2.78
C SER A 52 -4.64 -16.84 -1.31
N VAL A 53 -5.84 -16.71 -0.71
CA VAL A 53 -6.08 -17.09 0.69
C VAL A 53 -6.04 -18.60 0.88
N ARG A 54 -6.57 -19.39 -0.07
CA ARG A 54 -6.57 -20.86 0.02
C ARG A 54 -5.19 -21.48 -0.17
N LEU A 55 -4.39 -20.94 -1.08
CA LEU A 55 -3.04 -21.44 -1.36
C LEU A 55 -2.04 -21.10 -0.26
N ASN A 56 -2.07 -19.86 0.25
CA ASN A 56 -1.11 -19.41 1.26
C ASN A 56 -1.60 -19.64 2.70
N GLY A 57 -2.92 -19.73 2.91
CA GLY A 57 -3.51 -19.74 4.25
C GLY A 57 -3.26 -18.43 5.01
N LEU A 58 -3.65 -18.41 6.28
CA LEU A 58 -3.38 -17.27 7.17
C LEU A 58 -1.90 -17.17 7.51
N GLU A 59 -1.27 -18.31 7.80
CA GLU A 59 0.13 -18.35 8.23
C GLU A 59 1.10 -17.97 7.12
N GLY A 60 0.85 -18.38 5.86
CA GLY A 60 1.69 -17.94 4.74
C GLY A 60 1.58 -16.44 4.48
N LEU A 61 0.38 -15.85 4.59
CA LEU A 61 0.21 -14.40 4.47
C LEU A 61 0.93 -13.64 5.59
N ARG A 62 0.84 -14.12 6.84
CA ARG A 62 1.57 -13.56 7.98
C ARG A 62 3.07 -13.68 7.81
N TYR A 63 3.55 -14.84 7.35
CA TYR A 63 4.96 -15.09 7.09
C TYR A 63 5.51 -14.09 6.09
N HIS A 64 4.87 -13.92 4.92
CA HIS A 64 5.34 -12.95 3.93
C HIS A 64 5.36 -11.51 4.45
N LEU A 65 4.33 -11.10 5.22
CA LEU A 65 4.27 -9.75 5.80
C LEU A 65 5.39 -9.53 6.82
N ASN A 66 5.57 -10.47 7.75
CA ASN A 66 6.61 -10.39 8.78
C ASN A 66 8.02 -10.41 8.17
N ASN A 67 8.26 -11.31 7.22
CA ASN A 67 9.53 -11.39 6.50
C ASN A 67 9.87 -10.07 5.79
N THR A 68 8.88 -9.39 5.20
CA THR A 68 9.13 -8.08 4.57
C THR A 68 9.53 -7.01 5.61
N VAL A 69 8.90 -7.01 6.78
CA VAL A 69 9.25 -6.11 7.90
C VAL A 69 10.63 -6.42 8.46
N GLU A 70 11.00 -7.70 8.54
CA GLU A 70 12.32 -8.15 9.00
C GLU A 70 13.41 -7.71 8.02
N MET A 71 13.22 -7.93 6.71
CA MET A 71 14.13 -7.44 5.67
C MET A 71 14.32 -5.93 5.73
N CYS A 72 13.23 -5.19 5.93
CA CYS A 72 13.26 -3.74 6.09
C CYS A 72 14.09 -3.34 7.32
N SER A 73 13.89 -4.01 8.46
CA SER A 73 14.61 -3.73 9.72
C SER A 73 16.10 -4.11 9.61
N TYR A 74 16.42 -5.18 8.88
CA TYR A 74 17.80 -5.57 8.59
C TYR A 74 18.50 -4.50 7.74
N PHE A 75 17.86 -4.03 6.66
CA PHE A 75 18.41 -2.97 5.82
C PHE A 75 18.58 -1.66 6.61
N GLU A 76 17.62 -1.31 7.46
CA GLU A 76 17.71 -0.17 8.38
C GLU A 76 18.94 -0.26 9.29
N SER A 77 19.24 -1.44 9.84
CA SER A 77 20.43 -1.65 10.68
C SER A 77 21.75 -1.44 9.93
N MET A 78 21.77 -1.69 8.62
CA MET A 78 22.94 -1.44 7.78
C MET A 78 23.09 0.06 7.49
N VAL A 79 21.99 0.74 7.21
CA VAL A 79 21.97 2.19 6.98
C VAL A 79 22.42 2.94 8.25
N ALA A 80 21.95 2.52 9.43
CA ALA A 80 22.31 3.13 10.71
C ALA A 80 23.81 3.03 11.06
N LYS A 81 24.53 2.05 10.50
CA LYS A 81 25.99 1.90 10.68
C LYS A 81 26.80 2.89 9.85
N HIS A 82 26.22 3.45 8.79
CA HIS A 82 26.94 4.32 7.88
C HIS A 82 26.91 5.77 8.39
N PRO A 83 28.07 6.42 8.62
CA PRO A 83 28.15 7.73 9.28
C PRO A 83 27.52 8.88 8.48
N LEU A 84 27.36 8.69 7.16
CA LEU A 84 26.81 9.70 6.25
C LEU A 84 25.32 9.49 5.92
N LEU A 85 24.69 8.43 6.43
CA LEU A 85 23.28 8.16 6.16
C LEU A 85 22.45 8.41 7.42
N LYS A 86 21.41 9.23 7.30
CA LYS A 86 20.46 9.53 8.37
C LYS A 86 19.07 9.01 8.04
N ILE A 87 18.46 8.33 9.00
CA ILE A 87 17.10 7.79 8.87
C ILE A 87 16.09 8.88 9.25
N PHE A 88 15.08 9.09 8.41
CA PHE A 88 14.05 10.12 8.60
C PHE A 88 12.77 9.58 9.24
N SER A 89 12.26 8.43 8.76
CA SER A 89 10.98 7.88 9.21
C SER A 89 10.89 6.39 8.91
N ARG A 90 10.14 5.68 9.76
CA ARG A 90 9.90 4.23 9.69
C ARG A 90 8.41 3.93 9.81
N LYS A 91 7.86 3.17 8.86
CA LYS A 91 6.48 2.65 8.90
C LYS A 91 6.41 1.26 8.26
N LEU A 92 6.11 0.24 9.08
CA LEU A 92 5.97 -1.16 8.64
C LEU A 92 7.21 -1.64 7.87
N ALA A 93 7.04 -1.98 6.58
CA ALA A 93 8.08 -2.48 5.69
C ALA A 93 8.72 -1.38 4.82
N LEU A 94 8.57 -0.11 5.21
CA LEU A 94 9.15 1.03 4.53
C LEU A 94 9.86 1.93 5.54
N PHE A 95 11.09 2.32 5.21
CA PHE A 95 11.74 3.45 5.86
C PHE A 95 12.36 4.35 4.82
N THR A 96 12.54 5.61 5.19
CA THR A 96 13.14 6.65 4.36
C THR A 96 14.41 7.14 5.03
N PHE A 97 15.49 7.27 4.26
CA PHE A 97 16.77 7.80 4.72
C PHE A 97 17.31 8.77 3.67
N TYR A 98 18.23 9.63 4.09
CA TYR A 98 18.91 10.59 3.22
C TYR A 98 20.40 10.61 3.54
N TYR A 99 21.17 11.10 2.58
CA TYR A 99 22.62 11.23 2.68
C TYR A 99 22.98 12.64 3.13
N GLU A 100 23.81 12.75 4.17
CA GLU A 100 24.31 14.01 4.69
C GLU A 100 25.83 14.08 4.47
N VAL A 101 26.27 15.04 3.67
CA VAL A 101 27.69 15.31 3.46
C VAL A 101 28.21 16.16 4.62
N SER A 102 29.17 15.62 5.38
CA SER A 102 29.86 16.37 6.44
C SER A 102 30.55 17.60 5.87
N ARG A 103 30.18 18.78 6.40
CA ARG A 103 30.67 20.10 5.97
C ARG A 103 32.19 20.27 6.04
N LEU A 104 32.89 19.40 6.77
CA LEU A 104 34.36 19.39 6.86
C LEU A 104 35.06 19.11 5.52
N TYR A 105 34.40 18.41 4.58
CA TYR A 105 34.96 18.19 3.23
C TYR A 105 34.99 19.46 2.37
N TYR A 106 34.09 20.42 2.60
CA TYR A 106 34.05 21.67 1.82
C TYR A 106 35.24 22.61 2.13
N PHE A 107 35.86 22.49 3.30
CA PHE A 107 37.02 23.32 3.66
C PHE A 107 38.34 22.76 3.15
N SER A 108 38.38 21.47 2.79
CA SER A 108 39.56 20.82 2.20
C SER A 108 39.60 20.89 0.68
N ASP A 109 38.51 21.30 0.02
CA ASP A 109 38.50 21.55 -1.43
C ASP A 109 38.95 23.00 -1.71
N PRO A 110 40.17 23.22 -2.26
CA PRO A 110 40.67 24.57 -2.56
C PRO A 110 39.88 25.30 -3.67
N PHE A 111 38.87 24.66 -4.28
CA PHE A 111 38.09 25.21 -5.38
C PHE A 111 36.85 26.01 -4.95
N ILE A 112 36.33 25.80 -3.71
CA ILE A 112 35.09 26.44 -3.23
C ILE A 112 35.34 27.54 -2.18
N ALA A 113 36.58 27.66 -1.67
CA ALA A 113 36.95 28.63 -0.63
C ALA A 113 36.91 30.13 -1.05
N ASN A 114 36.63 30.45 -2.32
CA ASN A 114 36.70 31.82 -2.87
C ASN A 114 35.33 32.47 -3.19
N LEU A 115 34.24 31.99 -2.59
CA LEU A 115 32.89 32.52 -2.85
C LEU A 115 32.21 33.17 -1.62
N SER A 116 32.98 33.68 -0.65
CA SER A 116 32.51 34.59 0.40
C SER A 116 32.97 36.01 0.15
#